data_AF-A0A2V6H4R8-F1
#
_entry.id   AF-A0A2V6H4R8-F1
#
_cell.length_a   1.000
_cell.length_b   1.000
_cell.length_c   1.000
_cell.angle_alpha   90.00
_cell.angle_beta   90.00
_cell.angle_gamma   90.00
#
_symmetry.space_group_name_H-M   'P 1'
#
loop_
_entity.id
_entity.type
_entity.pdbx_description
1 polymer ?
#
loop_
_entity_poly.entity_id
_entity_poly.type
_entity_poly.pdbx_seq_one_letter_code
_entity_poly.pdbx_strand_id
1 'polypeptide(L)'
;MIEVHGEAFLGEYKWQFRGGESSAVEDVVCLSLGTHDFAEISERRAFERIRAALRKANIDWIDPMTATEWTFKLEELQKVIDTRTRVPWLKGTVVAKPEFTANLHDSGGTHAGTADFLFYFTTDMVAKSGDALARVNNEIRLEIAYVLFIDIVGYSKLVTSEQRGLVELLNQIVRESEHFRAAKAEGRLITVPTGDGMALVFYNTPEAPVECALEVSSAATERPELKLRMGIHSGPVSGVVDVSGGSNVAGAGINMAQRVMDCGDAGHIL
;
A
#
# COMPACT_ATOMS: atom_id res chain seq x y z
N MET A 1 -10.99 -22.75 8.92
CA MET A 1 -11.02 -21.30 8.90
C MET A 1 -11.55 -20.85 10.24
N ILE A 2 -10.81 -20.00 10.96
CA ILE A 2 -11.23 -19.53 12.28
C ILE A 2 -12.12 -18.32 12.05
N GLU A 3 -13.38 -18.38 12.45
CA GLU A 3 -14.30 -17.24 12.35
C GLU A 3 -14.37 -16.47 13.66
N VAL A 4 -14.24 -15.14 13.57
CA VAL A 4 -14.34 -14.19 14.68
C VAL A 4 -15.43 -13.20 14.33
N HIS A 5 -16.44 -13.06 15.19
CA HIS A 5 -17.60 -12.19 14.94
C HIS A 5 -17.66 -11.07 15.99
N GLY A 6 -17.84 -9.83 15.54
CA GLY A 6 -18.03 -8.66 16.41
C GLY A 6 -19.19 -7.79 15.92
N GLU A 7 -20.15 -7.49 16.80
CA GLU A 7 -21.36 -6.73 16.45
C GLU A 7 -21.48 -5.42 17.24
N ALA A 8 -21.77 -4.32 16.55
CA ALA A 8 -21.99 -3.00 17.15
C ALA A 8 -23.49 -2.67 17.29
N PHE A 9 -24.02 -2.73 18.53
CA PHE A 9 -25.38 -2.31 18.84
C PHE A 9 -25.48 -0.85 19.28
N LEU A 10 -26.67 -0.25 19.07
CA LEU A 10 -27.05 1.06 19.60
C LEU A 10 -26.94 1.06 21.14
N GLY A 11 -25.80 1.46 21.67
CA GLY A 11 -25.60 1.76 23.09
C GLY A 11 -25.07 0.60 23.96
N GLU A 12 -25.15 -0.65 23.52
CA GLU A 12 -24.56 -1.82 24.19
C GLU A 12 -23.64 -2.59 23.21
N TYR A 13 -22.61 -3.27 23.73
CA TYR A 13 -21.66 -4.02 22.90
C TYR A 13 -21.59 -5.46 23.39
N LYS A 14 -21.85 -6.43 22.52
CA LYS A 14 -21.65 -7.85 22.80
C LYS A 14 -20.74 -8.44 21.74
N TRP A 15 -19.52 -8.78 22.15
CA TRP A 15 -18.62 -9.61 21.37
C TRP A 15 -18.98 -11.07 21.67
N GLN A 16 -19.54 -11.79 20.70
CA GLN A 16 -19.81 -13.22 20.83
C GLN A 16 -18.94 -14.00 19.85
N PHE A 17 -17.91 -14.65 20.40
CA PHE A 17 -16.99 -15.50 19.67
C PHE A 17 -17.58 -16.91 19.56
N ARG A 18 -17.77 -17.42 18.34
CA ARG A 18 -18.06 -18.83 18.09
C ARG A 18 -16.92 -19.42 17.29
N GLY A 19 -16.01 -20.11 17.97
CA GLY A 19 -14.98 -20.89 17.29
C GLY A 19 -15.62 -22.02 16.49
N GLY A 20 -15.22 -22.18 15.23
CA GLY A 20 -15.53 -23.38 14.47
C GLY A 20 -14.80 -24.58 15.08
N GLU A 21 -15.52 -25.67 15.34
CA GLU A 21 -14.89 -26.95 15.65
C GLU A 21 -14.20 -27.47 14.38
N SER A 22 -12.90 -27.24 14.23
CA SER A 22 -12.14 -27.92 13.19
C SER A 22 -10.70 -28.16 13.62
N SER A 23 -10.32 -29.43 13.56
CA SER A 23 -9.06 -30.01 14.02
C SER A 23 -7.97 -30.04 12.94
N ALA A 24 -7.97 -29.09 12.01
CA ALA A 24 -6.95 -28.98 10.96
C ALA A 24 -6.24 -27.64 11.10
N VAL A 25 -4.94 -27.59 10.83
CA VAL A 25 -4.14 -26.36 10.85
C VAL A 25 -4.77 -25.36 9.88
N GLU A 26 -5.36 -24.29 10.40
CA GLU A 26 -6.15 -23.36 9.60
C GLU A 26 -5.24 -22.22 9.11
N ASP A 27 -4.93 -22.23 7.81
CA ASP A 27 -4.12 -21.19 7.16
C ASP A 27 -4.89 -19.87 6.93
N VAL A 28 -6.13 -19.77 7.43
CA VAL A 28 -7.03 -18.63 7.25
C VAL A 28 -7.80 -18.31 8.53
N VAL A 29 -7.75 -17.05 8.95
CA VAL A 29 -8.59 -16.45 10.00
C VAL A 29 -9.53 -15.45 9.32
N CYS A 30 -10.84 -15.60 9.53
CA CYS A 30 -11.87 -14.69 9.09
C CYS A 30 -12.36 -13.83 10.27
N LEU A 31 -12.36 -12.52 10.13
CA LEU A 31 -12.93 -11.56 11.08
C LEU A 31 -14.12 -10.86 10.42
N SER A 32 -15.29 -10.97 11.03
CA SER A 32 -16.49 -10.23 10.64
C SER A 32 -16.77 -9.11 11.64
N LEU A 33 -16.96 -7.89 11.13
CA LEU A 33 -17.41 -6.73 11.89
C LEU A 33 -18.76 -6.27 11.36
N GLY A 34 -19.81 -6.50 12.15
CA GLY A 34 -21.20 -6.29 11.78
C GLY A 34 -21.87 -5.12 12.50
N THR A 35 -22.90 -4.58 11.87
CA THR A 35 -23.82 -3.59 12.44
C THR A 35 -25.23 -3.82 11.91
N HIS A 36 -26.25 -3.57 12.73
CA HIS A 36 -27.66 -3.80 12.41
C HIS A 36 -28.49 -2.51 12.55
N ASP A 37 -29.82 -2.57 12.38
CA ASP A 37 -30.77 -1.46 12.53
C ASP A 37 -30.53 -0.27 11.59
N PHE A 38 -30.34 -0.55 10.30
CA PHE A 38 -30.34 0.49 9.27
C PHE A 38 -31.71 0.63 8.61
N ALA A 39 -32.25 1.85 8.61
CA ALA A 39 -33.40 2.22 7.78
C ALA A 39 -33.04 2.30 6.28
N GLU A 40 -31.80 2.72 5.99
CA GLU A 40 -31.18 2.71 4.67
C GLU A 40 -29.72 2.30 4.84
N ILE A 41 -29.25 1.30 4.08
CA ILE A 41 -27.88 0.78 4.18
C ILE A 41 -27.00 1.42 3.11
N SER A 42 -25.87 1.98 3.54
CA SER A 42 -24.73 2.28 2.68
C SER A 42 -23.44 1.87 3.37
N GLU A 43 -22.46 1.43 2.58
CA GLU A 43 -21.12 1.03 3.06
C GLU A 43 -20.49 2.12 3.93
N ARG A 44 -20.55 3.39 3.47
CA ARG A 44 -20.05 4.54 4.22
C ARG A 44 -20.71 4.70 5.59
N ARG A 45 -22.03 4.49 5.69
CA ARG A 45 -22.77 4.66 6.95
C ARG A 45 -22.48 3.51 7.92
N ALA A 46 -22.35 2.29 7.40
CA ALA A 46 -21.93 1.13 8.17
C ALA A 46 -20.49 1.29 8.69
N PHE A 47 -19.59 1.76 7.84
CA PHE A 47 -18.20 2.08 8.17
C PHE A 47 -18.09 3.08 9.33
N GLU A 48 -18.74 4.24 9.23
CA GLU A 48 -18.66 5.27 10.28
C GLU A 48 -19.25 4.78 11.61
N ARG A 49 -20.28 3.92 11.57
CA ARG A 49 -20.86 3.34 12.78
C ARG A 49 -19.92 2.36 13.47
N ILE A 50 -19.28 1.47 12.71
CA ILE A 50 -18.28 0.53 13.25
C ILE A 50 -17.07 1.31 13.78
N ARG A 51 -16.58 2.31 13.03
CA ARG A 51 -15.47 3.17 13.46
C ARG A 51 -15.77 3.89 14.78
N ALA A 52 -16.97 4.44 14.93
CA ALA A 52 -17.41 5.06 16.19
C ALA A 52 -17.51 4.03 17.33
N ALA A 53 -17.96 2.82 17.04
CA ALA A 53 -18.05 1.74 18.03
C ALA A 53 -16.66 1.30 18.52
N LEU A 54 -15.68 1.10 17.62
CA LEU A 54 -14.30 0.76 17.98
C LEU A 54 -13.67 1.81 18.89
N ARG A 55 -13.84 3.10 18.56
CA ARG A 55 -13.37 4.21 19.40
C ARG A 55 -14.02 4.21 20.78
N LYS A 56 -15.34 4.05 20.87
CA LYS A 56 -16.06 4.03 22.14
C LYS A 56 -15.70 2.81 23.00
N ALA A 57 -15.40 1.68 22.38
CA ALA A 57 -14.93 0.48 23.05
C ALA A 57 -13.43 0.50 23.42
N ASN A 58 -12.70 1.58 23.06
CA ASN A 58 -11.26 1.70 23.24
C ASN A 58 -10.47 0.55 22.60
N ILE A 59 -10.91 0.10 21.43
CA ILE A 59 -10.21 -0.90 20.62
C ILE A 59 -9.22 -0.16 19.72
N ASP A 60 -7.94 -0.28 20.03
CA ASP A 60 -6.83 0.40 19.37
C ASP A 60 -5.96 -0.54 18.50
N TRP A 61 -6.39 -1.81 18.39
CA TRP A 61 -5.77 -2.82 17.55
C TRP A 61 -6.43 -2.98 16.18
N ILE A 62 -7.54 -2.27 15.95
CA ILE A 62 -8.18 -2.10 14.65
C ILE A 62 -8.21 -0.61 14.35
N ASP A 63 -7.54 -0.18 13.27
CA ASP A 63 -7.56 1.20 12.78
C ASP A 63 -8.21 1.28 11.39
N PRO A 64 -9.52 1.58 11.32
CA PRO A 64 -10.23 1.81 10.06
C PRO A 64 -9.87 3.19 9.48
N MET A 65 -8.93 3.22 8.54
CA MET A 65 -8.50 4.45 7.87
C MET A 65 -9.55 4.91 6.84
N THR A 66 -9.99 3.99 5.98
CA THR A 66 -11.04 4.21 4.97
C THR A 66 -12.00 3.01 4.95
N ALA A 67 -13.12 3.11 4.21
CA ALA A 67 -14.04 1.98 4.06
C ALA A 67 -13.36 0.73 3.47
N THR A 68 -12.31 0.92 2.67
CA THR A 68 -11.62 -0.15 1.94
C THR A 68 -10.26 -0.52 2.51
N GLU A 69 -9.72 0.19 3.51
CA GLU A 69 -8.37 -0.04 4.05
C GLU A 69 -8.36 0.10 5.58
N TRP A 70 -8.08 -1.02 6.26
CA TRP A 70 -8.10 -1.13 7.72
C TRP A 70 -6.83 -1.81 8.21
N THR A 71 -6.25 -1.28 9.29
CA THR A 71 -5.02 -1.81 9.88
C THR A 71 -5.34 -2.64 11.12
N PHE A 72 -4.69 -3.79 11.28
CA PHE A 72 -4.93 -4.73 12.40
C PHE A 72 -3.63 -5.11 13.10
N LYS A 73 -3.59 -5.06 14.43
CA LYS A 73 -2.52 -5.68 15.25
C LYS A 73 -2.93 -7.11 15.57
N LEU A 74 -2.28 -8.06 14.91
CA LEU A 74 -2.69 -9.46 14.91
C LEU A 74 -2.43 -10.17 16.24
N GLU A 75 -1.47 -9.69 17.04
CA GLU A 75 -1.24 -10.21 18.39
C GLU A 75 -2.43 -9.97 19.32
N GLU A 76 -3.15 -8.87 19.14
CA GLU A 76 -4.35 -8.58 19.91
C GLU A 76 -5.52 -9.43 19.39
N LEU A 77 -5.63 -9.63 18.08
CA LEU A 77 -6.59 -10.59 17.50
C LEU A 77 -6.35 -12.02 18.02
N GLN A 78 -5.08 -12.45 18.17
CA GLN A 78 -4.71 -13.74 18.74
C GLN A 78 -5.12 -13.89 20.22
N LYS A 79 -5.16 -12.80 21.00
CA LYS A 79 -5.68 -12.85 22.38
C LYS A 79 -7.19 -13.00 22.43
N VAL A 80 -7.86 -12.59 21.38
CA VAL A 80 -9.33 -12.63 21.24
C VAL A 80 -9.80 -13.98 20.69
N ILE A 81 -9.03 -14.61 19.81
CA ILE A 81 -9.25 -16.00 19.38
C ILE A 81 -9.06 -16.92 20.60
N ASP A 82 -10.04 -17.81 20.85
CA ASP A 82 -10.11 -18.69 22.03
C ASP A 82 -8.73 -19.22 22.46
N THR A 83 -8.42 -19.07 23.75
CA THR A 83 -7.18 -19.50 24.42
C THR A 83 -6.73 -20.94 24.12
N ARG A 84 -7.62 -21.80 23.65
CA ARG A 84 -7.32 -23.19 23.25
C ARG A 84 -6.75 -23.33 21.84
N THR A 85 -6.93 -22.32 20.97
CA THR A 85 -6.49 -22.32 19.57
C THR A 85 -5.40 -21.26 19.39
N ARG A 86 -4.14 -21.70 19.45
CA ARG A 86 -3.00 -20.83 19.15
C ARG A 86 -2.76 -20.82 17.64
N VAL A 87 -2.71 -19.64 17.03
CA VAL A 87 -2.43 -19.42 15.61
C VAL A 87 -1.06 -18.74 15.49
N PRO A 88 0.05 -19.49 15.42
CA PRO A 88 1.39 -18.92 15.61
C PRO A 88 1.81 -17.90 14.55
N TRP A 89 1.15 -17.92 13.40
CA TRP A 89 1.37 -16.99 12.29
C TRP A 89 0.59 -15.68 12.44
N LEU A 90 -0.37 -15.57 13.35
CA LEU A 90 -1.21 -14.39 13.56
C LEU A 90 -0.50 -13.35 14.45
N LYS A 91 0.53 -12.72 13.88
CA LYS A 91 1.40 -11.75 14.55
C LYS A 91 1.78 -10.62 13.59
N GLY A 92 2.25 -9.51 14.14
CA GLY A 92 2.56 -8.30 13.41
C GLY A 92 1.33 -7.45 13.15
N THR A 93 1.54 -6.42 12.36
CA THR A 93 0.45 -5.57 11.85
C THR A 93 0.11 -6.00 10.42
N VAL A 94 -1.12 -5.81 9.98
CA VAL A 94 -1.51 -6.02 8.58
C VAL A 94 -2.50 -4.96 8.15
N VAL A 95 -2.44 -4.57 6.87
CA VAL A 95 -3.50 -3.79 6.23
C VAL A 95 -4.37 -4.76 5.45
N ALA A 96 -5.68 -4.74 5.69
CA ALA A 96 -6.63 -5.59 5.01
C ALA A 96 -7.78 -4.77 4.44
N LYS A 97 -8.23 -5.20 3.25
CA LYS A 97 -9.43 -4.69 2.60
C LYS A 97 -10.60 -5.61 2.97
N PRO A 98 -11.75 -5.06 3.41
CA PRO A 98 -12.91 -5.87 3.69
C PRO A 98 -13.69 -6.25 2.44
N GLU A 99 -14.38 -7.39 2.52
CA GLU A 99 -15.55 -7.67 1.71
C GLU A 99 -16.78 -7.11 2.44
N PHE A 100 -17.54 -6.23 1.77
CA PHE A 100 -18.74 -5.62 2.33
C PHE A 100 -19.99 -6.39 1.90
N THR A 101 -20.80 -6.81 2.87
CA THR A 101 -22.10 -7.44 2.61
C THR A 101 -23.20 -6.72 3.38
N ALA A 102 -24.36 -6.53 2.76
CA ALA A 102 -25.50 -5.85 3.37
C ALA A 102 -26.82 -6.54 3.02
N ASN A 103 -27.67 -6.73 4.02
CA ASN A 103 -28.99 -7.33 3.85
C ASN A 103 -30.06 -6.45 4.49
N LEU A 104 -31.10 -6.11 3.74
CA LEU A 104 -32.30 -5.45 4.26
C LEU A 104 -33.34 -6.52 4.59
N HIS A 105 -33.80 -6.56 5.84
CA HIS A 105 -34.91 -7.40 6.24
C HIS A 105 -36.13 -6.54 6.59
N ASP A 106 -37.26 -6.84 5.95
CA ASP A 106 -38.52 -6.17 6.20
C ASP A 106 -39.36 -7.03 7.15
N SER A 107 -39.17 -6.85 8.44
CA SER A 107 -39.85 -7.62 9.48
C SER A 107 -40.76 -6.71 10.29
N GLY A 108 -42.07 -6.75 9.99
CA GLY A 108 -43.11 -6.18 10.85
C GLY A 108 -43.09 -4.65 10.98
N GLY A 109 -42.71 -3.91 9.93
CA GLY A 109 -42.76 -2.44 9.91
C GLY A 109 -41.54 -1.73 10.52
N THR A 110 -40.54 -2.49 10.96
CA THR A 110 -39.22 -1.95 11.32
C THR A 110 -38.23 -2.33 10.23
N HIS A 111 -37.72 -1.35 9.49
CA HIS A 111 -36.66 -1.57 8.50
C HIS A 111 -35.37 -1.89 9.27
N ALA A 112 -35.01 -3.18 9.36
CA ALA A 112 -33.82 -3.62 10.06
C ALA A 112 -32.84 -4.17 9.02
N GLY A 113 -31.92 -3.32 8.57
CA GLY A 113 -30.79 -3.72 7.75
C GLY A 113 -29.61 -4.22 8.58
N THR A 114 -28.90 -5.25 8.11
CA THR A 114 -27.58 -5.67 8.60
C THR A 114 -26.51 -5.35 7.57
N ALA A 115 -25.31 -4.97 8.04
CA ALA A 115 -24.16 -4.70 7.21
C ALA A 115 -22.89 -5.21 7.90
N ASP A 116 -22.10 -5.98 7.16
CA ASP A 116 -20.93 -6.70 7.66
C ASP A 116 -19.70 -6.40 6.79
N PHE A 117 -18.56 -6.22 7.45
CA PHE A 117 -17.24 -6.17 6.83
C PHE A 117 -16.47 -7.44 7.19
N LEU A 118 -16.17 -8.26 6.19
CA LEU A 118 -15.43 -9.50 6.35
C LEU A 118 -13.96 -9.31 5.96
N PHE A 119 -13.05 -9.75 6.82
CA PHE A 119 -11.60 -9.70 6.61
C PHE A 119 -11.04 -11.11 6.66
N TYR A 120 -10.20 -11.45 5.69
CA TYR A 120 -9.51 -12.74 5.64
C TYR A 120 -8.01 -12.51 5.83
N PHE A 121 -7.45 -13.11 6.87
CA PHE A 121 -6.02 -13.14 7.13
C PHE A 121 -5.48 -14.52 6.78
N THR A 122 -4.45 -14.58 5.94
CA THR A 122 -3.80 -15.84 5.56
C THR A 122 -2.34 -15.84 5.96
N THR A 123 -1.74 -17.02 6.11
CA THR A 123 -0.30 -17.17 6.38
C THR A 123 0.57 -16.40 5.39
N ASP A 124 0.22 -16.43 4.10
CA ASP A 124 0.91 -15.71 3.02
C ASP A 124 0.75 -14.18 3.14
N MET A 125 -0.46 -13.69 3.47
CA MET A 125 -0.69 -12.25 3.69
C MET A 125 0.13 -11.72 4.87
N VAL A 126 0.20 -12.47 5.97
CA VAL A 126 0.97 -12.06 7.15
C VAL A 126 2.47 -12.11 6.88
N ALA A 127 2.96 -13.13 6.15
CA ALA A 127 4.36 -13.21 5.75
C ALA A 127 4.77 -12.00 4.88
N LYS A 128 3.97 -11.64 3.88
CA LYS A 128 4.20 -10.46 3.03
C LYS A 128 4.11 -9.14 3.80
N SER A 129 3.16 -9.05 4.74
CA SER A 129 2.97 -7.85 5.56
C SER A 129 4.09 -7.65 6.57
N GLY A 130 4.68 -8.72 7.12
CA GLY A 130 5.85 -8.62 8.01
C GLY A 130 7.07 -8.01 7.31
N ASP A 131 7.33 -8.40 6.07
CA ASP A 131 8.37 -7.81 5.22
C ASP A 131 8.03 -6.37 4.81
N ALA A 132 6.75 -6.08 4.56
CA ALA A 132 6.28 -4.73 4.26
C ALA A 132 6.36 -3.80 5.49
N LEU A 133 5.98 -4.25 6.69
CA LEU A 133 5.97 -3.41 7.90
C LEU A 133 7.34 -3.18 8.53
N ALA A 134 8.27 -4.13 8.37
CA ALA A 134 9.68 -3.86 8.66
C ALA A 134 10.23 -2.74 7.77
N ARG A 135 9.69 -2.57 6.55
CA ARG A 135 9.96 -1.43 5.67
C ARG A 135 9.17 -0.18 6.09
N VAL A 136 7.87 -0.31 6.44
CA VAL A 136 7.00 0.80 6.92
C VAL A 136 7.54 1.48 8.17
N ASN A 137 8.03 0.73 9.16
CA ASN A 137 8.56 1.31 10.40
C ASN A 137 9.84 2.13 10.17
N ASN A 138 10.49 1.95 9.01
CA ASN A 138 11.60 2.76 8.53
C ASN A 138 11.14 3.87 7.54
N GLU A 139 9.88 3.85 7.07
CA GLU A 139 9.35 4.68 5.97
C GLU A 139 8.35 5.78 6.39
N ILE A 140 7.71 5.74 7.58
CA ILE A 140 6.89 6.88 8.10
C ILE A 140 7.77 7.95 8.78
N ARG A 141 9.01 8.12 8.31
CA ARG A 141 9.83 9.28 8.65
C ARG A 141 9.90 10.18 7.43
N LEU A 142 9.54 11.43 7.64
CA LEU A 142 9.83 12.49 6.68
C LEU A 142 11.34 12.66 6.66
N GLU A 143 11.98 12.14 5.61
CA GLU A 143 13.44 12.18 5.42
C GLU A 143 13.77 13.08 4.23
N ILE A 144 14.99 13.63 4.22
CA ILE A 144 15.51 14.24 3.00
C ILE A 144 15.93 13.09 2.09
N ALA A 145 15.33 13.03 0.90
CA ALA A 145 15.69 12.08 -0.14
C ALA A 145 16.20 12.82 -1.38
N TYR A 146 16.88 12.07 -2.23
CA TYR A 146 17.51 12.56 -3.45
C TYR A 146 16.83 11.89 -4.64
N VAL A 147 16.05 12.68 -5.38
CA VAL A 147 15.12 12.16 -6.38
C VAL A 147 15.67 12.43 -7.77
N LEU A 148 15.70 11.39 -8.60
CA LEU A 148 15.90 11.46 -10.05
C LEU A 148 14.59 11.08 -10.73
N PHE A 149 14.00 12.01 -11.49
CA PHE A 149 12.92 11.71 -12.43
C PHE A 149 13.48 11.49 -13.83
N ILE A 150 12.94 10.50 -14.53
CA ILE A 150 13.30 10.14 -15.89
C ILE A 150 12.02 9.95 -16.71
N ASP A 151 11.94 10.57 -17.87
CA ASP A 151 10.80 10.47 -18.79
C ASP A 151 11.24 10.27 -20.24
N ILE A 152 10.45 9.50 -20.99
CA ILE A 152 10.66 9.24 -22.42
C ILE A 152 9.99 10.34 -23.25
N VAL A 153 10.79 11.17 -23.90
CA VAL A 153 10.30 12.27 -24.72
C VAL A 153 9.56 11.76 -25.95
N GLY A 154 8.31 12.18 -26.10
CA GLY A 154 7.47 11.85 -27.25
C GLY A 154 6.76 10.49 -27.14
N TYR A 155 6.81 9.83 -25.98
CA TYR A 155 6.21 8.52 -25.72
C TYR A 155 4.76 8.39 -26.21
N SER A 156 3.89 9.36 -25.92
CA SER A 156 2.46 9.31 -26.25
C SER A 156 2.16 9.35 -27.76
N LYS A 157 3.15 9.66 -28.62
CA LYS A 157 2.99 9.73 -30.08
C LYS A 157 3.24 8.39 -30.79
N LEU A 158 3.75 7.40 -30.06
CA LEU A 158 4.14 6.09 -30.59
C LEU A 158 3.00 5.08 -30.49
N VAL A 159 3.05 4.01 -31.28
CA VAL A 159 2.08 2.91 -31.14
C VAL A 159 2.40 2.06 -29.91
N THR A 160 1.39 1.37 -29.36
CA THR A 160 1.50 0.64 -28.08
C THR A 160 2.65 -0.38 -28.03
N SER A 161 2.99 -1.03 -29.14
CA SER A 161 4.11 -1.97 -29.20
C SER A 161 5.47 -1.28 -29.05
N GLU A 162 5.62 -0.09 -29.65
CA GLU A 162 6.84 0.71 -29.55
C GLU A 162 6.98 1.32 -28.15
N GLN A 163 5.87 1.79 -27.59
CA GLN A 163 5.79 2.28 -26.20
C GLN A 163 6.30 1.23 -25.21
N ARG A 164 5.79 0.00 -25.29
CA ARG A 164 6.24 -1.10 -24.42
C ARG A 164 7.73 -1.38 -24.59
N GLY A 165 8.22 -1.43 -25.83
CA GLY A 165 9.63 -1.68 -26.11
C GLY A 165 10.56 -0.62 -25.52
N LEU A 166 10.18 0.66 -25.58
CA LEU A 166 10.98 1.73 -24.99
C LEU A 166 10.96 1.70 -23.45
N VAL A 167 9.83 1.38 -22.84
CA VAL A 167 9.73 1.23 -21.37
C VAL A 167 10.55 0.02 -20.89
N GLU A 168 10.51 -1.10 -21.60
CA GLU A 168 11.34 -2.27 -21.31
C GLU A 168 12.83 -1.94 -21.43
N LEU A 169 13.21 -1.22 -22.48
CA LEU A 169 14.58 -0.75 -22.70
C LEU A 169 15.05 0.19 -21.59
N LEU A 170 14.25 1.21 -21.25
CA LEU A 170 14.58 2.13 -20.16
C LEU A 170 14.76 1.39 -18.83
N ASN A 171 13.83 0.48 -18.51
CA ASN A 171 13.92 -0.35 -17.31
C ASN A 171 15.20 -1.21 -17.28
N GLN A 172 15.63 -1.74 -18.42
CA GLN A 172 16.88 -2.50 -18.51
C GLN A 172 18.08 -1.59 -18.21
N ILE A 173 18.20 -0.46 -18.93
CA ILE A 173 19.32 0.49 -18.75
C ILE A 173 19.42 0.96 -17.30
N VAL A 174 18.30 1.36 -16.71
CA VAL A 174 18.26 1.82 -15.31
C VAL A 174 18.67 0.70 -14.34
N ARG A 175 18.29 -0.55 -14.58
CA ARG A 175 18.67 -1.68 -13.71
C ARG A 175 20.14 -2.06 -13.83
N GLU A 176 20.77 -1.74 -14.96
CA GLU A 176 22.19 -2.03 -15.21
C GLU A 176 23.12 -0.95 -14.65
N SER A 177 22.60 0.27 -14.41
CA SER A 177 23.30 1.36 -13.69
C SER A 177 23.92 0.86 -12.38
N GLU A 178 25.15 1.29 -12.12
CA GLU A 178 25.91 0.93 -10.93
C GLU A 178 25.25 1.55 -9.69
N HIS A 179 24.93 2.84 -9.74
CA HIS A 179 24.33 3.56 -8.62
C HIS A 179 22.91 3.06 -8.29
N PHE A 180 22.13 2.66 -9.31
CA PHE A 180 20.86 1.98 -9.08
C PHE A 180 21.07 0.66 -8.32
N ARG A 181 21.99 -0.20 -8.78
CA ARG A 181 22.24 -1.52 -8.17
C ARG A 181 22.78 -1.41 -6.75
N ALA A 182 23.70 -0.48 -6.51
CA ALA A 182 24.26 -0.22 -5.18
C ALA A 182 23.18 0.20 -4.20
N ALA A 183 22.41 1.25 -4.52
CA ALA A 183 21.34 1.75 -3.65
C ALA A 183 20.24 0.71 -3.43
N LYS A 184 19.92 -0.10 -4.45
CA LYS A 184 18.97 -1.21 -4.32
C LYS A 184 19.48 -2.32 -3.41
N ALA A 185 20.75 -2.70 -3.50
CA ALA A 185 21.37 -3.71 -2.65
C ALA A 185 21.39 -3.28 -1.16
N GLU A 186 21.54 -1.99 -0.91
CA GLU A 186 21.47 -1.38 0.43
C GLU A 186 20.04 -1.24 0.97
N GLY A 187 19.01 -1.46 0.14
CA GLY A 187 17.62 -1.18 0.51
C GLY A 187 17.34 0.31 0.70
N ARG A 188 18.14 1.20 0.11
CA ARG A 188 18.03 2.67 0.20
C ARG A 188 17.56 3.30 -1.12
N LEU A 189 16.78 2.56 -1.90
CA LEU A 189 16.20 2.99 -3.17
C LEU A 189 14.72 2.61 -3.26
N ILE A 190 13.88 3.58 -3.59
CA ILE A 190 12.49 3.34 -4.02
C ILE A 190 12.35 3.71 -5.49
N THR A 191 11.65 2.87 -6.26
CA THR A 191 11.36 3.11 -7.68
C THR A 191 9.86 3.29 -7.86
N VAL A 192 9.45 4.44 -8.39
CA VAL A 192 8.03 4.78 -8.64
C VAL A 192 7.80 4.89 -10.15
N PRO A 193 7.07 3.96 -10.79
CA PRO A 193 6.78 4.04 -12.22
C PRO A 193 5.76 5.14 -12.51
N THR A 194 5.97 5.92 -13.59
CA THR A 194 5.03 6.98 -14.04
C THR A 194 4.26 6.60 -15.31
N GLY A 195 4.56 5.45 -15.91
CA GLY A 195 3.95 4.93 -17.13
C GLY A 195 4.88 5.02 -18.34
N ASP A 196 5.37 6.22 -18.63
CA ASP A 196 6.34 6.56 -19.68
C ASP A 196 7.75 6.80 -19.15
N GLY A 197 7.94 6.63 -17.85
CA GLY A 197 9.19 6.88 -17.15
C GLY A 197 9.17 6.32 -15.74
N MET A 198 10.01 6.90 -14.88
CA MET A 198 10.09 6.54 -13.47
C MET A 198 10.71 7.64 -12.62
N ALA A 199 10.41 7.63 -11.33
CA ALA A 199 11.18 8.30 -10.30
C ALA A 199 12.03 7.28 -9.54
N LEU A 200 13.29 7.63 -9.31
CA LEU A 200 14.24 6.92 -8.45
C LEU A 200 14.51 7.78 -7.23
N VAL A 201 14.16 7.27 -6.05
CA VAL A 201 14.27 7.97 -4.78
C VAL A 201 15.37 7.34 -3.97
N PHE A 202 16.52 8.00 -3.95
CA PHE A 202 17.71 7.57 -3.23
C PHE A 202 17.69 8.13 -1.82
N TYR A 203 18.05 7.29 -0.86
CA TYR A 203 18.24 7.69 0.53
C TYR A 203 19.69 7.52 1.00
N ASN A 204 20.63 7.16 0.12
CA ASN A 204 22.04 6.97 0.47
C ASN A 204 22.82 8.29 0.41
N THR A 205 23.07 8.85 -0.78
CA THR A 205 23.93 10.02 -0.98
C THR A 205 23.32 11.01 -1.97
N PRO A 206 23.59 12.32 -1.83
CA PRO A 206 23.09 13.34 -2.75
C PRO A 206 23.65 13.23 -4.18
N GLU A 207 24.82 12.62 -4.34
CA GLU A 207 25.47 12.42 -5.64
C GLU A 207 24.85 11.26 -6.44
N ALA A 208 24.32 10.24 -5.76
CA ALA A 208 23.76 9.03 -6.38
C ALA A 208 22.76 9.28 -7.53
N PRO A 209 21.76 10.18 -7.42
CA PRO A 209 20.85 10.45 -8.55
C PRO A 209 21.57 11.09 -9.75
N VAL A 210 22.60 11.91 -9.53
CA VAL A 210 23.35 12.55 -10.62
C VAL A 210 24.18 11.51 -11.36
N GLU A 211 24.92 10.68 -10.64
CA GLU A 211 25.73 9.61 -11.23
C GLU A 211 24.85 8.58 -11.96
N CYS A 212 23.73 8.19 -11.36
CA CYS A 212 22.75 7.32 -12.01
C CYS A 212 22.21 7.94 -13.31
N ALA A 213 21.93 9.25 -13.32
CA ALA A 213 21.45 9.95 -14.51
C ALA A 213 22.50 9.96 -15.62
N LEU A 214 23.77 10.19 -15.28
CA LEU A 214 24.89 10.17 -16.23
C LEU A 214 25.09 8.78 -16.83
N GLU A 215 25.04 7.72 -16.02
CA GLU A 215 25.13 6.33 -16.48
C GLU A 215 23.99 5.98 -17.45
N VAL A 216 22.75 6.32 -17.09
CA VAL A 216 21.58 6.08 -17.93
C VAL A 216 21.67 6.87 -19.23
N SER A 217 22.08 8.14 -19.18
CA SER A 217 22.26 8.99 -20.35
C SER A 217 23.36 8.47 -21.28
N SER A 218 24.47 8.00 -20.72
CA SER A 218 25.55 7.37 -21.48
C SER A 218 25.07 6.12 -22.21
N ALA A 219 24.36 5.21 -21.53
CA ALA A 219 23.81 4.01 -22.14
C ALA A 219 22.71 4.33 -23.19
N ALA A 220 21.90 5.36 -22.96
CA ALA A 220 20.90 5.80 -23.92
C ALA A 220 21.52 6.40 -25.20
N THR A 221 22.76 6.87 -25.17
CA THR A 221 23.45 7.41 -26.36
C THR A 221 23.62 6.36 -27.46
N GLU A 222 23.74 5.09 -27.11
CA GLU A 222 23.80 3.97 -28.07
C GLU A 222 22.43 3.59 -28.63
N ARG A 223 21.34 4.19 -28.12
CA ARG A 223 19.94 3.86 -28.40
C ARG A 223 19.17 5.10 -28.88
N PRO A 224 19.35 5.55 -30.14
CA PRO A 224 18.76 6.79 -30.64
C PRO A 224 17.22 6.83 -30.63
N GLU A 225 16.58 5.66 -30.53
CA GLU A 225 15.14 5.52 -30.30
C GLU A 225 14.69 5.97 -28.90
N LEU A 226 15.59 5.96 -27.90
CA LEU A 226 15.31 6.29 -26.52
C LEU A 226 15.77 7.71 -26.19
N LYS A 227 14.87 8.67 -26.39
CA LYS A 227 15.11 10.07 -26.02
C LYS A 227 14.61 10.32 -24.60
N LEU A 228 15.52 10.63 -23.69
CA LEU A 228 15.21 10.85 -22.29
C LEU A 228 15.28 12.33 -21.93
N ARG A 229 14.51 12.74 -20.93
CA ARG A 229 14.72 13.97 -20.16
C ARG A 229 14.70 13.63 -18.68
N MET A 230 15.50 14.33 -17.90
CA MET A 230 15.68 14.02 -16.49
C MET A 230 15.68 15.29 -15.64
N GLY A 231 15.20 15.15 -14.40
CA GLY A 231 15.23 16.22 -13.40
C GLY A 231 15.58 15.68 -12.04
N ILE A 232 16.44 16.41 -11.33
CA ILE A 232 16.97 16.02 -10.04
C ILE A 232 16.60 17.05 -8.98
N HIS A 233 16.11 16.58 -7.85
CA HIS A 233 15.92 17.45 -6.69
C HIS A 233 16.13 16.69 -5.38
N SER A 234 16.64 17.42 -4.39
CA SER A 234 16.83 16.92 -3.02
C SER A 234 15.83 17.62 -2.12
N GLY A 235 15.01 16.87 -1.39
CA GLY A 235 13.98 17.49 -0.56
C GLY A 235 13.24 16.53 0.35
N PRO A 236 12.32 17.06 1.18
CA PRO A 236 11.56 16.27 2.12
C PRO A 236 10.60 15.34 1.40
N VAL A 237 10.67 14.08 1.79
CA VAL A 237 9.97 12.96 1.20
C VAL A 237 9.49 12.02 2.32
N SER A 238 8.27 11.49 2.20
CA SER A 238 7.70 10.48 3.08
C SER A 238 7.44 9.21 2.29
N GLY A 239 7.85 8.06 2.84
CA GLY A 239 7.42 6.77 2.34
C GLY A 239 5.90 6.61 2.54
N VAL A 240 5.24 6.03 1.55
CA VAL A 240 3.81 5.70 1.56
C VAL A 240 3.66 4.32 0.94
N VAL A 241 2.86 3.44 1.55
CA VAL A 241 2.51 2.16 0.92
C VAL A 241 1.40 2.44 -0.09
N ASP A 242 1.60 2.07 -1.35
CA ASP A 242 0.54 2.18 -2.35
C ASP A 242 -0.54 1.09 -2.15
N VAL A 243 -1.66 1.24 -2.86
CA VAL A 243 -2.81 0.32 -2.80
C VAL A 243 -2.45 -1.12 -3.20
N SER A 244 -1.31 -1.33 -3.88
CA SER A 244 -0.80 -2.65 -4.28
C SER A 244 0.20 -3.26 -3.29
N GLY A 245 0.48 -2.57 -2.17
CA GLY A 245 1.45 -3.00 -1.17
C GLY A 245 2.90 -2.71 -1.56
N GLY A 246 3.13 -1.91 -2.61
CA GLY A 246 4.44 -1.44 -3.03
C GLY A 246 4.91 -0.23 -2.23
N SER A 247 6.23 -0.13 -1.99
CA SER A 247 6.84 1.10 -1.45
C SER A 247 6.69 2.21 -2.49
N ASN A 248 5.97 3.27 -2.12
CA ASN A 248 5.77 4.48 -2.90
C ASN A 248 6.17 5.70 -2.05
N VAL A 249 6.07 6.88 -2.63
CA VAL A 249 6.67 8.09 -2.09
C VAL A 249 5.78 9.30 -2.34
N ALA A 250 5.59 10.13 -1.32
CA ALA A 250 4.92 11.42 -1.42
C ALA A 250 5.73 12.53 -0.74
N GLY A 251 5.64 13.77 -1.23
CA GLY A 251 6.29 14.91 -0.59
C GLY A 251 6.64 16.05 -1.55
N ALA A 252 7.09 17.17 -0.98
CA ALA A 252 7.51 18.31 -1.79
C ALA A 252 8.77 17.98 -2.63
N GLY A 253 9.64 17.09 -2.15
CA GLY A 253 10.86 16.70 -2.85
C GLY A 253 10.58 16.02 -4.20
N ILE A 254 9.69 15.03 -4.20
CA ILE A 254 9.31 14.29 -5.42
C ILE A 254 8.57 15.21 -6.41
N ASN A 255 7.65 16.05 -5.93
CA ASN A 255 6.92 17.01 -6.77
C ASN A 255 7.85 18.04 -7.43
N MET A 256 8.91 18.45 -6.73
CA MET A 256 9.86 19.42 -7.26
C MET A 256 10.79 18.78 -8.30
N ALA A 257 11.29 17.57 -8.08
CA ALA A 257 12.11 16.86 -9.07
C ALA A 257 11.37 16.67 -10.40
N GLN A 258 10.07 16.34 -10.34
CA GLN A 258 9.23 16.29 -11.53
C GLN A 258 9.14 17.65 -12.24
N ARG A 259 8.94 18.74 -11.49
CA ARG A 259 8.89 20.10 -12.06
C ARG A 259 10.20 20.53 -12.69
N VAL A 260 11.34 20.12 -12.12
CA VAL A 260 12.67 20.36 -12.72
C VAL A 260 12.77 19.63 -14.05
N MET A 261 12.39 18.35 -14.10
CA MET A 261 12.35 17.56 -15.33
C MET A 261 11.42 18.18 -16.39
N ASP A 262 10.25 18.69 -16.00
CA ASP A 262 9.28 19.29 -16.92
C ASP A 262 9.82 20.53 -17.66
N CYS A 263 10.86 21.18 -17.12
CA CYS A 263 11.59 22.27 -17.80
C CYS A 263 12.62 21.77 -18.83
N GLY A 264 12.88 20.46 -18.89
CA GLY A 264 13.88 19.85 -19.75
C GLY A 264 13.35 19.36 -21.09
N ASP A 265 14.19 19.47 -22.11
CA ASP A 265 14.01 18.86 -23.43
C ASP A 265 14.79 17.53 -23.51
N ALA A 266 14.67 16.84 -24.64
CA ALA A 266 15.40 15.61 -24.89
C ALA A 266 16.92 15.80 -24.73
N GLY A 267 17.54 14.96 -23.90
CA GLY A 267 18.95 14.98 -23.56
C GLY A 267 19.30 15.83 -22.34
N HIS A 268 18.35 16.57 -21.75
CA HIS A 268 18.62 17.37 -20.56
C HIS A 268 18.62 16.52 -19.29
N ILE A 269 19.58 16.81 -18.41
CA ILE A 269 19.60 16.46 -17.00
C ILE A 269 19.63 17.81 -16.26
N LEU A 270 18.56 18.13 -15.53
CA LEU A 270 18.38 19.40 -14.84
C LEU A 270 18.37 19.26 -13.32
#